data_AF-A0A3D6EPN4-F1
#
_entry.id   AF-A0A3D6EPN4-F1
#
_cell.length_a   1.000
_cell.length_b   1.000
_cell.length_c   1.000
_cell.angle_alpha   90.00
_cell.angle_beta   90.00
_cell.angle_gamma   90.00
#
_symmetry.space_group_name_H-M   'P 1'
#
loop_
_entity.id
_entity.type
_entity.pdbx_description
1 polymer ?
#
loop_
_entity_poly.entity_id
_entity_poly.type
_entity_poly.pdbx_seq_one_letter_code
_entity_poly.pdbx_strand_id
1 'polypeptide(L)'
;EVIGSVVVYNALSPNGDAKNEIFYLQHIAILSDAQNNRVTIFNRCGDVVFETTNYNNADRVFIGKNKNGNELPSGTYFYKIEFSGQRPAVSGFLSLKR
;
A
#
# COMPACT_ATOMS: atom_id res chain seq x y z
N GLU A 1 -14.68 -15.84 -5.86
CA GLU A 1 -13.44 -15.05 -5.72
C GLU A 1 -12.27 -16.02 -5.74
N VAL A 2 -11.24 -15.79 -6.55
CA VAL A 2 -10.06 -16.65 -6.55
C VAL A 2 -9.22 -16.25 -5.34
N ILE A 3 -9.35 -17.02 -4.25
CA ILE A 3 -8.56 -16.86 -3.02
C ILE A 3 -7.12 -17.33 -3.30
N GLY A 4 -6.40 -16.53 -4.08
CA GLY A 4 -5.00 -16.76 -4.44
C GLY A 4 -4.24 -15.47 -4.72
N SER A 5 -4.96 -14.36 -4.92
CA SER A 5 -4.37 -13.04 -5.22
C SER A 5 -4.51 -12.05 -4.05
N VAL A 6 -3.44 -11.29 -3.76
CA VAL A 6 -3.53 -10.09 -2.92
C VAL A 6 -4.33 -9.06 -3.71
N VAL A 7 -5.46 -8.63 -3.14
CA VAL A 7 -6.33 -7.64 -3.78
C VAL A 7 -5.95 -6.26 -3.27
N VAL A 8 -5.69 -5.34 -4.19
CA VAL A 8 -5.24 -3.99 -3.88
C VAL A 8 -6.38 -3.00 -4.03
N TYR A 9 -6.66 -2.25 -2.97
CA TYR A 9 -7.61 -1.15 -3.00
C TYR A 9 -6.87 0.14 -3.37
N ASN A 10 -7.18 0.67 -4.55
CA ASN A 10 -6.46 1.77 -5.18
C ASN A 10 -6.97 3.17 -4.78
N ALA A 11 -7.75 3.28 -3.71
CA ALA A 11 -8.26 4.54 -3.18
C ALA A 11 -7.92 4.67 -1.70
N LEU A 12 -7.42 5.85 -1.32
CA LEU A 12 -7.03 6.22 0.03
C LEU A 12 -7.58 7.60 0.33
N SER A 13 -8.35 7.72 1.41
CA SER A 13 -8.95 8.97 1.87
C SER A 13 -8.77 9.17 3.37
N PRO A 14 -7.57 9.59 3.82
CA PRO A 14 -7.28 9.79 5.23
C PRO A 14 -7.84 11.17 5.66
N ASN A 15 -9.15 11.22 5.90
CA ASN A 15 -9.90 12.43 6.25
C ASN A 15 -10.53 12.35 7.66
N GLY A 16 -10.35 11.22 8.37
CA GLY A 16 -10.87 10.99 9.71
C GLY A 16 -12.31 10.47 9.75
N ASP A 17 -12.90 10.04 8.62
CA ASP A 17 -14.24 9.46 8.57
C ASP A 17 -14.27 7.94 8.81
N ALA A 18 -13.11 7.37 9.12
CA ALA A 18 -12.82 5.95 9.35
C ALA A 18 -12.93 5.05 8.11
N LYS A 19 -13.15 5.61 6.90
CA LYS A 19 -13.24 4.86 5.65
C LYS A 19 -12.02 5.14 4.78
N ASN A 20 -11.39 4.07 4.28
CA ASN A 20 -10.21 4.14 3.42
C ASN A 20 -9.07 5.01 4.00
N GLU A 21 -8.92 5.04 5.32
CA GLU A 21 -7.84 5.78 6.02
C GLU A 21 -6.45 5.20 5.74
N ILE A 22 -6.41 3.97 5.26
CA ILE A 22 -5.19 3.21 5.01
C ILE A 22 -5.19 2.66 3.59
N PHE A 23 -3.99 2.50 3.02
CA PHE A 23 -3.82 1.73 1.80
C PHE A 23 -4.03 0.25 2.10
N TYR A 24 -5.22 -0.26 1.78
CA TYR A 24 -5.62 -1.60 2.20
C TYR A 24 -5.24 -2.67 1.17
N LEU A 25 -4.53 -3.69 1.64
CA LEU A 25 -4.09 -4.86 0.86
C LEU A 25 -4.78 -6.11 1.40
N GLN A 26 -5.86 -6.53 0.77
CA GLN A 26 -6.64 -7.68 1.24
C GLN A 26 -5.85 -8.99 1.03
N HIS A 27 -6.00 -9.90 1.99
CA HIS A 27 -5.32 -11.20 2.07
C HIS A 27 -3.81 -11.16 2.34
N ILE A 28 -3.17 -9.98 2.43
CA ILE A 28 -1.71 -9.89 2.61
C ILE A 28 -1.20 -10.50 3.93
N ALA A 29 -2.01 -10.46 4.99
CA ALA A 29 -1.66 -11.03 6.29
C ALA A 29 -1.99 -12.53 6.42
N ILE A 30 -2.91 -13.02 5.59
CA ILE A 30 -3.45 -14.39 5.69
C ILE A 30 -2.70 -15.35 4.76
N LEU A 31 -2.30 -14.86 3.58
CA LEU A 31 -1.52 -15.62 2.61
C LEU A 31 -0.07 -15.75 3.10
N SER A 32 0.35 -16.97 3.43
CA SER A 32 1.69 -17.26 3.97
C SER A 32 2.81 -16.85 3.02
N ASP A 33 2.58 -16.93 1.71
CA ASP A 33 3.49 -16.48 0.66
C ASP A 33 3.52 -14.95 0.49
N ALA A 34 2.59 -14.22 1.12
CA ALA A 34 2.49 -12.77 1.09
C ALA A 34 2.97 -12.09 2.39
N GLN A 35 3.21 -12.83 3.46
CA GLN A 35 3.65 -12.26 4.76
C GLN A 35 5.04 -11.58 4.66
N ASN A 36 5.95 -12.18 3.89
CA ASN A 36 7.23 -11.57 3.54
C ASN A 36 7.06 -10.73 2.28
N ASN A 37 6.59 -9.51 2.46
CA ASN A 37 6.38 -8.55 1.39
C ASN A 37 7.21 -7.28 1.58
N ARG A 38 7.45 -6.56 0.49
CA ARG A 38 7.98 -5.21 0.49
C ARG A 38 7.04 -4.31 -0.29
N VAL A 39 6.52 -3.29 0.38
CA VAL A 39 5.62 -2.30 -0.21
C VAL A 39 6.39 -1.00 -0.36
N THR A 40 6.49 -0.52 -1.60
CA THR A 40 7.08 0.77 -1.93
C THR A 40 6.05 1.64 -2.62
N ILE A 41 5.93 2.89 -2.19
CA ILE A 41 5.01 3.87 -2.77
C ILE A 41 5.82 5.05 -3.28
N PHE A 42 5.51 5.47 -4.49
CA PHE A 42 6.18 6.51 -5.24
C PHE A 42 5.25 7.68 -5.51
N ASN A 43 5.78 8.89 -5.51
CA ASN A 43 5.08 10.04 -6.06
C ASN A 43 5.04 9.97 -7.61
N ARG A 44 4.39 10.95 -8.24
CA ARG A 44 4.33 11.07 -9.71
C ARG A 44 5.71 11.20 -10.39
N CYS A 45 6.70 11.76 -9.69
CA CYS A 45 8.05 11.94 -10.20
C CYS A 45 8.92 10.67 -10.10
N GLY A 46 8.44 9.63 -9.40
CA GLY A 46 9.18 8.39 -9.15
C GLY A 46 9.95 8.37 -7.83
N ASP A 47 9.85 9.41 -7.00
CA ASP A 47 10.50 9.42 -5.69
C ASP A 47 9.74 8.55 -4.69
N VAL A 48 10.48 7.78 -3.90
CA VAL A 48 9.93 6.94 -2.84
C VAL A 48 9.42 7.81 -1.69
N VAL A 49 8.11 7.83 -1.48
CA VAL A 49 7.48 8.57 -0.37
C VAL A 49 7.25 7.70 0.86
N PHE A 50 7.10 6.38 0.65
CA PHE A 50 6.92 5.40 1.71
C PHE A 50 7.50 4.06 1.28
N GLU A 51 8.10 3.35 2.22
CA GLU A 51 8.62 2.01 2.00
C GLU A 51 8.60 1.24 3.32
N THR A 52 8.13 0.00 3.29
CA THR A 52 8.18 -0.89 4.44
C THR A 52 8.28 -2.36 4.01
N THR A 53 8.69 -3.21 4.95
CA THR A 53 8.72 -4.67 4.82
C THR A 53 7.71 -5.29 5.78
N ASN A 54 7.09 -6.39 5.36
CA ASN A 54 6.03 -7.12 6.05
C ASN A 54 4.82 -6.22 6.34
N TYR A 55 4.32 -5.55 5.31
CA TYR A 55 3.09 -4.77 5.35
C TYR A 55 1.93 -5.66 5.79
N ASN A 56 1.11 -5.18 6.73
CA ASN A 56 0.10 -6.01 7.38
C ASN A 56 -1.26 -5.33 7.64
N ASN A 57 -1.49 -4.13 7.07
CA ASN A 57 -2.70 -3.32 7.30
C ASN A 57 -2.95 -2.92 8.77
N ALA A 58 -1.98 -3.08 9.67
CA ALA A 58 -2.14 -2.79 11.10
C ALA A 58 -1.09 -1.77 11.56
N ASP A 59 0.08 -2.22 12.02
CA ASP A 59 1.18 -1.35 12.46
C ASP A 59 2.09 -0.91 11.31
N ARG A 60 2.19 -1.70 10.24
CA ARG A 60 3.01 -1.40 9.05
C ARG A 60 2.11 -1.09 7.89
N VAL A 61 1.65 0.15 7.85
CA VAL A 61 0.59 0.58 6.96
C VAL A 61 0.85 1.99 6.43
N PHE A 62 0.47 2.25 5.19
CA PHE A 62 0.54 3.59 4.61
C PHE A 62 -0.78 4.33 4.83
N ILE A 63 -0.68 5.51 5.44
CA ILE A 63 -1.81 6.36 5.85
C ILE A 63 -1.80 7.72 5.12
N GLY A 64 -1.14 7.80 3.97
CA GLY A 64 -1.04 9.06 3.22
C GLY A 64 -0.07 10.07 3.84
N LYS A 65 0.95 9.57 4.55
CA LYS A 65 2.06 10.35 5.12
C LYS A 65 3.39 9.84 4.59
N ASN A 66 4.34 10.73 4.39
CA ASN A 66 5.69 10.36 3.98
C ASN A 66 6.48 9.79 5.18
N LYS A 67 7.72 9.34 4.93
CA LYS A 67 8.64 8.82 5.97
C LYS A 67 8.92 9.79 7.13
N ASN A 68 8.74 11.09 6.92
CA ASN A 68 8.93 12.12 7.95
C ASN A 68 7.64 12.42 8.74
N GLY A 69 6.55 11.71 8.46
CA GLY A 69 5.24 11.94 9.08
C GLY A 69 4.46 13.12 8.47
N ASN A 70 4.99 13.78 7.44
CA ASN A 70 4.29 14.87 6.76
C ASN A 70 3.18 14.33 5.88
N GLU A 71 2.06 15.03 5.88
CA GLU A 71 0.92 14.71 5.03
C GLU A 71 1.27 14.87 3.55
N LEU A 72 0.94 13.84 2.77
CA LEU A 72 1.06 13.89 1.33
C LEU A 72 -0.17 14.59 0.72
N PRO A 73 0.04 15.42 -0.32
CA PRO A 73 -1.06 16.11 -0.99
C PRO A 73 -1.95 15.14 -1.77
N SER A 74 -3.20 15.54 -2.00
CA SER A 74 -4.11 14.81 -2.89
C SER A 74 -3.49 14.65 -4.28
N GLY A 75 -3.56 13.44 -4.84
CA GLY A 75 -2.95 13.16 -6.13
C GLY A 75 -2.86 11.66 -6.43
N THR A 76 -2.24 11.36 -7.57
CA THR A 76 -1.96 9.99 -7.99
C THR A 76 -0.55 9.59 -7.56
N TYR A 77 -0.49 8.50 -6.82
CA TYR A 77 0.72 7.82 -6.40
C TYR A 77 0.81 6.48 -7.12
N PHE A 78 1.98 5.86 -7.06
CA PHE A 78 2.20 4.53 -7.61
C PHE A 78 2.71 3.61 -6.53
N TYR A 79 2.38 2.33 -6.62
CA TYR A 79 2.88 1.33 -5.67
C TYR A 79 3.53 0.16 -6.39
N LYS A 80 4.48 -0.46 -5.70
CA LYS A 80 5.07 -1.75 -6.04
C LYS A 80 5.05 -2.63 -4.79
N ILE A 81 4.52 -3.83 -4.93
CA ILE A 81 4.44 -4.84 -3.89
C ILE A 81 5.25 -6.02 -4.38
N GLU A 82 6.36 -6.28 -3.69
CA GLU A 82 7.27 -7.38 -3.97
C GLU A 82 7.09 -8.44 -2.90
N PHE A 83 7.19 -9.71 -3.28
CA PHE A 83 7.05 -10.84 -2.37
C PHE A 83 8.35 -11.66 -2.42
N SER A 84 8.81 -12.15 -1.27
CA SER A 84 10.06 -12.93 -1.21
C SER A 84 9.94 -14.35 -1.81
N GLY A 85 8.74 -14.78 -2.20
CA GLY A 85 8.48 -16.08 -2.82
C GLY A 85 8.45 -16.05 -4.36
N GLN A 86 7.84 -17.06 -4.96
CA GLN A 86 7.67 -17.17 -6.43
C GLN A 86 6.51 -16.32 -6.98
N ARG A 87 5.92 -15.48 -6.13
CA ARG A 87 4.74 -14.70 -6.45
C ARG A 87 5.15 -13.48 -7.28
N PRO A 88 4.46 -13.20 -8.41
CA PRO A 88 4.76 -12.02 -9.21
C PRO A 88 4.54 -10.74 -8.40
N ALA A 89 5.40 -9.76 -8.61
CA ALA A 89 5.23 -8.45 -8.03
C ALA A 89 3.93 -7.81 -8.56
N VAL A 90 3.24 -7.06 -7.70
CA VAL A 90 2.02 -6.35 -8.04
C VAL A 90 2.33 -4.85 -8.05
N SER A 91 1.95 -4.17 -9.13
CA SER A 91 2.15 -2.73 -9.26
C SER A 91 0.93 -2.06 -9.85
N GLY A 92 0.73 -0.80 -9.48
CA GLY A 92 -0.41 -0.02 -9.97
C GLY A 92 -0.38 1.40 -9.44
N PHE A 93 -1.53 2.07 -9.56
CA PHE A 93 -1.73 3.43 -9.07
C PHE A 93 -2.55 3.43 -7.77
N LEU A 94 -2.33 4.46 -6.96
CA LEU A 94 -3.08 4.76 -5.75
C LEU A 94 -3.60 6.19 -5.84
N SER A 95 -4.92 6.36 -5.78
CA SER A 95 -5.56 7.66 -5.68
C SER A 95 -5.63 8.09 -4.23
N LEU A 96 -4.92 9.14 -3.85
CA LEU A 96 -4.99 9.77 -2.54
C LEU A 96 -5.87 11.01 -2.63
N LYS A 97 -6.92 11.07 -1.82
CA LYS A 97 -7.82 12.22 -1.73
C LYS A 97 -8.05 12.61 -0.27
N ARG A 98 -7.84 13.89 0.05
CA ARG A 98 -8.25 14.47 1.33
C ARG A 98 -9.55 15.25 1.17
#